data_AF-A0A736RDZ5-F1
#
_entry.id   AF-A0A736RDZ5-F1
#
_cell.length_a   1.000
_cell.length_b   1.000
_cell.length_c   1.000
_cell.angle_alpha   90.00
_cell.angle_beta   90.00
_cell.angle_gamma   90.00
#
_symmetry.space_group_name_H-M   'P 1'
#
loop_
_entity.id
_entity.type
_entity.pdbx_description
1 polymer ?
#
loop_
_entity_poly.entity_id
_entity_poly.type
_entity_poly.pdbx_seq_one_letter_code
_entity_poly.pdbx_strand_id
1 'polypeptide(L)'
;MNSQLIPVFNGTISNEPVLLCNARDLHTFLNVGKRFASWISERIEQYGFVKNQDYISISQNREIGHGRGKIDYHLTLDTAKELAMVERNDKGRQVRRYFIECEKKLH
;
A
#
# COMPACT_ATOMS: atom_id res chain seq x y z
N MET A 1 10.33 18.11 -12.97
CA MET A 1 9.93 18.26 -11.54
C MET A 1 9.58 16.87 -11.03
N ASN A 2 10.34 16.35 -10.06
CA ASN A 2 10.07 15.04 -9.46
C ASN A 2 8.81 15.13 -8.60
N SER A 3 7.64 14.87 -9.18
CA SER A 3 6.41 14.69 -8.42
C SER A 3 6.54 13.39 -7.64
N GLN A 4 6.86 13.47 -6.35
CA GLN A 4 6.79 12.35 -5.43
C GLN A 4 5.30 12.00 -5.27
N LEU A 5 4.81 10.99 -5.99
CA LEU A 5 3.38 10.68 -6.09
C LEU A 5 2.84 10.04 -4.81
N ILE A 6 3.55 9.03 -4.31
CA ILE A 6 3.23 8.31 -3.07
C ILE A 6 4.54 8.15 -2.30
N PRO A 7 4.62 8.54 -1.02
CA PRO A 7 5.83 8.33 -0.22
C PRO A 7 6.20 6.84 -0.14
N VAL A 8 7.49 6.55 -0.40
CA VAL A 8 8.09 5.23 -0.17
C VAL A 8 9.11 5.34 0.95
N PHE A 9 9.20 4.32 1.79
CA PHE A 9 10.11 4.29 2.92
C PHE A 9 10.67 2.88 3.14
N ASN A 10 11.84 2.80 3.77
CA ASN A 10 12.41 1.52 4.18
C ASN A 10 11.65 0.98 5.40
N GLY A 11 11.31 -0.29 5.35
CA GLY A 11 10.82 -1.04 6.48
C GLY A 11 11.41 -2.44 6.51
N THR A 12 10.84 -3.30 7.34
CA THR A 12 11.30 -4.67 7.49
C THR A 12 10.12 -5.60 7.44
N ILE A 13 10.19 -6.60 6.57
CA ILE A 13 9.23 -7.70 6.48
C ILE A 13 10.02 -9.00 6.60
N SER A 14 9.62 -9.87 7.51
CA SER A 14 10.32 -11.14 7.77
C SER A 14 11.84 -10.98 8.00
N ASN A 15 12.24 -9.93 8.72
CA ASN A 15 13.62 -9.52 9.00
C ASN A 15 14.46 -9.08 7.80
N GLU A 16 13.88 -8.96 6.61
CA GLU A 16 14.55 -8.44 5.43
C GLU A 16 14.19 -6.95 5.21
N PRO A 17 15.16 -6.10 4.84
CA PRO A 17 14.88 -4.72 4.48
C PRO A 17 14.09 -4.68 3.16
N VAL A 18 12.93 -4.03 3.19
CA VAL A 18 12.07 -3.88 2.00
C VAL A 18 11.59 -2.44 1.88
N LEU A 19 11.31 -2.00 0.65
CA LEU A 19 10.58 -0.76 0.42
C LEU A 19 9.09 -0.96 0.61
N LEU A 20 8.49 -0.03 1.33
CA LEU A 20 7.08 -0.02 1.64
C LEU A 20 6.42 1.29 1.20
N CYS A 21 5.11 1.24 0.96
CA CYS A 21 4.25 2.41 0.85
C CYS A 21 3.02 2.29 1.74
N ASN A 22 2.43 3.43 2.12
CA ASN A 22 1.17 3.43 2.86
C ASN A 22 -0.02 3.13 1.92
N ALA A 23 -0.84 2.13 2.29
CA ALA A 23 -1.98 1.72 1.48
C ALA A 23 -3.07 2.81 1.36
N ARG A 24 -3.19 3.72 2.33
CA ARG A 24 -4.14 4.84 2.24
C ARG A 24 -3.70 5.88 1.22
N ASP A 25 -2.41 6.16 1.16
CA ASP A 25 -1.85 7.08 0.16
C ASP A 25 -2.05 6.49 -1.24
N LEU A 26 -1.79 5.19 -1.39
CA LEU A 26 -2.10 4.45 -2.62
C LEU A 26 -3.59 4.53 -2.99
N HIS A 27 -4.49 4.20 -2.06
CA HIS A 27 -5.95 4.25 -2.28
C HIS A 27 -6.42 5.64 -2.70
N THR A 28 -5.96 6.66 -1.99
CA THR A 28 -6.28 8.08 -2.26
C THR A 28 -5.78 8.48 -3.63
N PHE A 29 -4.53 8.13 -3.95
CA PHE A 29 -3.94 8.45 -5.25
C PHE A 29 -4.72 7.78 -6.37
N LEU A 30 -4.99 6.47 -6.26
CA LEU A 30 -5.76 5.69 -7.24
C LEU A 30 -7.20 6.18 -7.42
N ASN A 31 -7.70 7.02 -6.50
CA ASN A 31 -9.04 7.61 -6.53
C ASN A 31 -10.14 6.54 -6.60
N VAL A 32 -9.99 5.51 -5.78
CA VAL A 32 -10.95 4.42 -5.68
C VAL A 32 -12.17 4.88 -4.88
N GLY A 33 -13.36 4.77 -5.46
CA GLY A 33 -14.61 5.22 -4.81
C GLY A 33 -15.06 4.36 -3.62
N LYS A 34 -14.57 3.12 -3.51
CA LYS A 34 -14.87 2.24 -2.36
C LYS A 34 -14.13 2.75 -1.12
N ARG A 35 -14.78 2.67 0.05
CA ARG A 35 -14.16 3.02 1.34
C ARG A 35 -12.89 2.18 1.56
N PHE A 36 -11.82 2.82 2.01
CA PHE A 36 -10.50 2.20 2.19
C PHE A 36 -10.55 0.83 2.89
N ALA A 37 -11.24 0.72 4.02
CA ALA A 37 -11.26 -0.51 4.82
C ALA A 37 -11.83 -1.70 4.04
N SER A 38 -12.94 -1.49 3.33
CA SER A 38 -13.54 -2.53 2.48
C SER A 38 -12.67 -2.81 1.25
N TRP A 39 -12.11 -1.78 0.63
CA TRP A 39 -11.24 -1.95 -0.53
C TRP A 39 -10.01 -2.78 -0.19
N ILE A 40 -9.27 -2.43 0.87
CA ILE A 40 -8.03 -3.13 1.20
C ILE A 40 -8.29 -4.56 1.67
N SER A 41 -9.35 -4.81 2.46
CA SER A 41 -9.68 -6.16 2.91
C SER A 41 -10.06 -7.07 1.74
N GLU A 42 -10.90 -6.58 0.83
CA GLU A 42 -11.30 -7.35 -0.36
C GLU A 42 -10.13 -7.60 -1.29
N ARG A 43 -9.24 -6.63 -1.49
CA ARG A 43 -8.06 -6.82 -2.34
C ARG A 43 -7.07 -7.82 -1.74
N ILE A 44 -6.85 -7.77 -0.42
CA ILE A 44 -6.02 -8.77 0.26
C ILE A 44 -6.59 -10.16 0.08
N GLU A 45 -7.90 -10.33 0.29
CA GLU A 45 -8.57 -11.62 0.14
C GLU A 45 -8.59 -12.11 -1.32
N GLN A 46 -8.98 -11.25 -2.25
CA GLN A 46 -9.15 -11.60 -3.66
C GLN A 46 -7.84 -12.03 -4.33
N TYR A 47 -6.72 -11.40 -3.97
CA TYR A 47 -5.41 -11.66 -4.56
C TYR A 47 -4.53 -12.55 -3.68
N GLY A 48 -5.03 -12.97 -2.52
CA GLY A 48 -4.31 -13.88 -1.62
C GLY A 48 -3.06 -13.27 -0.99
N PHE A 49 -3.03 -11.96 -0.74
CA PHE A 49 -1.89 -11.31 -0.11
C PHE A 49 -1.69 -11.81 1.33
N VAL A 50 -0.44 -12.11 1.66
CA VAL A 50 -0.03 -12.74 2.91
C VAL A 50 0.56 -11.70 3.86
N LYS A 51 0.04 -11.65 5.08
CA LYS A 51 0.58 -10.80 6.15
C LYS A 51 2.03 -11.20 6.47
N ASN A 52 2.90 -10.21 6.69
CA ASN A 52 4.34 -10.37 6.90
C ASN A 52 5.09 -10.94 5.68
N GLN A 53 4.51 -10.84 4.49
CA GLN A 53 5.16 -11.11 3.21
C GLN A 53 4.83 -9.97 2.23
N ASP A 54 3.55 -9.75 1.97
CA ASP A 54 3.05 -8.74 1.03
C ASP A 54 2.72 -7.42 1.72
N TYR A 55 2.35 -7.49 3.00
CA TYR A 55 1.98 -6.32 3.79
C TYR A 55 2.18 -6.51 5.29
N ILE A 56 2.20 -5.40 6.02
CA ILE A 56 2.06 -5.35 7.48
C ILE A 56 0.82 -4.55 7.87
N SER A 57 0.12 -5.00 8.91
CA SER A 57 -1.04 -4.32 9.49
C SER A 57 -0.61 -3.51 10.71
N ILE A 58 -0.92 -2.22 10.74
CA ILE A 58 -0.65 -1.32 11.86
C ILE A 58 -1.97 -1.02 12.55
N SER A 59 -2.14 -1.57 13.74
CA SER A 59 -3.26 -1.21 14.61
C SER A 59 -2.95 0.09 15.33
N GLN A 60 -3.74 1.14 15.07
CA GLN A 60 -3.73 2.31 15.94
C GLN A 60 -4.52 1.95 17.21
N ASN A 61 -3.82 1.63 18.30
CA ASN A 61 -4.46 1.52 19.61
C ASN A 61 -4.92 2.91 20.02
N ARG A 62 -6.23 3.18 19.96
CA ARG A 62 -6.79 4.32 20.66
C ARG A 62 -6.97 3.92 22.11
N GLU A 63 -6.36 4.68 23.01
CA GLU A 63 -6.73 4.61 24.42
C GLU A 63 -8.21 4.97 24.57
N ILE A 64 -8.99 4.01 25.07
CA ILE A 64 -10.29 4.19 25.73
C ILE A 64 -11.37 4.84 24.86
N GLY A 65 -12.14 4.01 24.16
CA GLY A 65 -13.42 4.39 23.57
C GLY A 65 -13.91 3.31 22.60
N HIS A 66 -15.16 2.89 22.77
CA HIS A 66 -15.87 1.78 22.10
C HIS A 66 -15.94 1.84 20.56
N GLY A 67 -14.82 1.97 19.86
CA GLY A 67 -14.71 1.95 18.41
C GLY A 67 -13.67 0.94 17.95
N ARG A 68 -13.98 0.18 16.89
CA ARG A 68 -12.98 -0.64 16.21
C ARG A 68 -11.83 0.28 15.78
N GLY A 69 -10.62 0.03 16.28
CA GLY A 69 -9.43 0.78 15.92
C GLY A 69 -9.24 0.86 14.41
N LYS A 70 -8.73 1.98 13.90
CA LYS A 70 -8.37 2.08 12.48
C LYS A 70 -7.14 1.19 12.24
N ILE A 71 -7.27 0.25 11.32
CA ILE A 71 -6.15 -0.55 10.82
C ILE A 71 -5.61 0.17 9.59
N ASP A 72 -4.32 0.45 9.61
CA ASP A 72 -3.55 0.92 8.46
C ASP A 72 -2.67 -0.21 7.94
N TYR A 73 -2.25 -0.09 6.69
CA TYR A 73 -1.49 -1.14 6.02
C TYR A 73 -0.29 -0.50 5.34
N HIS A 74 0.88 -1.12 5.51
CA HIS A 74 2.03 -0.85 4.66
C HIS A 74 2.23 -2.03 3.73
N LEU A 75 2.35 -1.74 2.44
CA LEU A 75 2.46 -2.73 1.37
C LEU A 75 3.88 -2.75 0.86
N THR A 76 4.39 -3.92 0.45
CA THR A 76 5.57 -3.95 -0.42
C THR A 76 5.28 -3.21 -1.72
N LEU A 77 6.34 -2.73 -2.40
CA LEU A 77 6.16 -2.11 -3.70
C LEU A 77 5.63 -3.09 -4.75
N ASP A 78 5.97 -4.38 -4.68
CA ASP A 78 5.42 -5.41 -5.55
C ASP A 78 3.90 -5.54 -5.40
N THR A 79 3.43 -5.69 -4.16
CA THR A 79 1.99 -5.72 -3.85
C THR A 79 1.30 -4.43 -4.28
N ALA A 80 1.91 -3.27 -4.04
CA ALA A 80 1.35 -1.98 -4.41
C ALA A 80 1.27 -1.78 -5.94
N LYS A 81 2.26 -2.27 -6.70
CA LYS A 81 2.26 -2.29 -8.18
C LYS A 81 1.13 -3.17 -8.69
N GLU A 82 0.92 -4.36 -8.10
CA GLU A 82 -0.17 -5.25 -8.46
C GLU A 82 -1.54 -4.61 -8.23
N LEU A 83 -1.77 -4.03 -7.05
CA LEU A 83 -3.01 -3.29 -6.75
C LEU A 83 -3.25 -2.15 -7.74
N ALA A 84 -2.21 -1.38 -8.07
CA ALA A 84 -2.32 -0.31 -9.05
C ALA A 84 -2.73 -0.82 -10.44
N MET A 85 -2.27 -2.00 -10.85
CA MET A 85 -2.65 -2.63 -12.12
C MET A 85 -4.10 -3.08 -12.12
N VAL A 86 -4.59 -3.60 -10.99
CA VAL A 86 -5.96 -4.10 -10.83
C VAL A 86 -7.01 -3.00 -10.99
N GLU A 87 -6.72 -1.78 -10.56
CA GLU A 87 -7.66 -0.67 -10.70
C GLU A 87 -7.87 -0.19 -12.15
N ARG A 88 -7.06 -0.67 -13.11
CA ARG A 88 -7.24 -0.48 -14.57
C ARG A 88 -7.50 0.97 -14.99
N ASN A 89 -6.84 1.92 -14.34
CA ASN A 89 -6.99 3.35 -14.62
C ASN A 89 -5.62 4.03 -14.84
N ASP A 90 -5.64 5.25 -15.38
CA ASP A 90 -4.41 5.99 -15.69
C ASP A 90 -3.55 6.28 -14.46
N LYS A 91 -4.18 6.42 -13.29
CA LYS A 91 -3.46 6.62 -12.03
C LYS A 91 -2.72 5.35 -11.63
N GLY A 92 -3.33 4.18 -11.81
CA GLY A 92 -2.68 2.88 -11.64
C GLY A 92 -1.45 2.73 -12.51
N ARG A 93 -1.53 3.14 -13.78
CA ARG A 93 -0.38 3.16 -14.70
C ARG A 93 0.73 4.09 -14.20
N GLN A 94 0.39 5.27 -13.68
CA GLN A 94 1.35 6.23 -13.13
C GLN A 94 2.05 5.68 -11.88
N VAL A 95 1.29 5.13 -10.93
CA VAL A 95 1.83 4.50 -9.71
C VAL A 95 2.79 3.38 -10.06
N ARG A 96 2.39 2.47 -10.96
CA ARG A 96 3.24 1.34 -11.37
C ARG A 96 4.59 1.82 -11.92
N ARG A 97 4.57 2.82 -12.82
CA ARG A 97 5.81 3.39 -13.38
C ARG A 97 6.64 4.05 -12.30
N TYR A 98 6.02 4.81 -11.41
CA TYR A 98 6.69 5.48 -10.31
C TYR A 98 7.40 4.52 -9.36
N PHE A 99 6.73 3.45 -8.92
CA PHE A 99 7.36 2.46 -8.02
C PHE A 99 8.50 1.70 -8.68
N ILE A 100 8.41 1.38 -9.98
CA ILE A 100 9.54 0.80 -10.73
C ILE A 100 10.75 1.76 -10.73
N GLU A 101 10.52 3.07 -10.90
CA GLU A 101 11.60 4.05 -10.85
C GLU A 101 12.15 4.26 -9.42
N CYS A 102 11.33 4.08 -8.38
CA CYS A 102 11.81 4.07 -6.99
C CYS A 102 12.78 2.91 -6.74
N GLU A 103 12.42 1.70 -7.17
CA GLU A 103 13.26 0.50 -7.04
C GLU A 103 14.60 0.67 -7.76
N LYS A 104 14.57 1.17 -9.01
CA LYS A 104 15.80 1.41 -9.80
C LYS A 104 16.76 2.40 -9.18
N LYS A 105 16.28 3.40 -8.43
CA LYS A 105 17.14 4.44 -7.82
C LYS A 105 17.88 3.95 -6.58
N LEU A 106 17.49 2.81 -6.03
CA LEU A 106 18.13 2.19 -4.87
C LEU A 106 19.18 1.15 -5.27
N HIS A 107 19.32 0.89 -6.57
CA HIS A 107 20.37 0.07 -7.19
C HIS A 107 21.43 0.97 -7.82
#